data_AF-Q08MR6-F1
#
_entry.id   AF-Q08MR6-F1
#
_cell.length_a   1.000
_cell.length_b   1.000
_cell.length_c   1.000
_cell.angle_alpha   90.00
_cell.angle_beta   90.00
_cell.angle_gamma   90.00
#
_symmetry.space_group_name_H-M   'P 1'
#
loop_
_entity.id
_entity.type
_entity.pdbx_description
1 polymer ?
#
loop_
_entity_poly.entity_id
_entity_poly.type
_entity_poly.pdbx_seq_one_letter_code
_entity_poly.pdbx_strand_id
1 'polypeptide(L)'
;GGKTTLFYPLAVNQFPDNPVTEEGPVSGLNIIAAGDSYTCVMLNGGTMRCWGNNTYGQLGYGNTGLHETVAQNVGFNANILRSIEAPWFDSGATITKTRKTHKLVSTQQHWSTAKRPVALDFTADEYRAKSSHDVKAALARTRGDLDDPKSEFNNLSAYKYDDPNLYKWGMAIDLARCTGCSACVIACQAENNIPVVGKDQVSRSREMHWLRIDRYFSGPGIHTGGYDNKADPDSDPQMVHQPVTCVHCEKAPCEYVCPVNATVHSDEGLNDMVYNRCIGTRYCANNCPYKVRRFNYLHYTHGKTPTQKMLMNPDVTVRNRGVMEKCTYCVQRIERVRINARVEKRTISDGELQTACQQTCAAQAITFGSLHDPKSRVSQLHTDDRHYKLLYELGTMPRTVHLVRLRNPNPALAQAPKAHEGEH
;
A
#
# COMPACT_ATOMS: atom_id res chain seq x y z
N GLY A 1 -3.78 -27.53 -51.14
CA GLY A 1 -4.69 -26.72 -51.98
C GLY A 1 -5.89 -26.31 -51.15
N GLY A 2 -6.42 -25.10 -51.21
CA GLY A 2 -5.97 -23.84 -51.80
C GLY A 2 -6.40 -22.70 -50.86
N LYS A 3 -5.58 -21.65 -50.73
CA LYS A 3 -5.99 -20.42 -50.06
C LYS A 3 -6.64 -19.51 -51.11
N THR A 4 -7.92 -19.23 -50.96
CA THR A 4 -8.59 -18.16 -51.72
C THR A 4 -8.26 -16.84 -51.03
N THR A 5 -7.34 -16.08 -51.60
CA THR A 5 -7.05 -14.70 -51.16
C THR A 5 -7.81 -13.76 -52.07
N LEU A 6 -8.78 -13.06 -51.50
CA LEU A 6 -9.59 -12.07 -52.20
C LEU A 6 -8.86 -10.73 -52.10
N PHE A 7 -8.41 -10.17 -53.22
CA PHE A 7 -7.81 -8.85 -53.29
C PHE A 7 -8.89 -7.83 -53.62
N TYR A 8 -9.11 -6.87 -52.73
CA TYR A 8 -9.94 -5.70 -53.01
C TYR A 8 -9.01 -4.52 -53.34
N PRO A 9 -8.95 -4.06 -54.61
CA PRO A 9 -8.19 -2.86 -54.94
C PRO A 9 -8.99 -1.63 -54.49
N LEU A 10 -8.54 -0.97 -53.43
CA LEU A 10 -9.07 0.33 -53.04
C LEU A 10 -8.59 1.37 -54.06
N ALA A 11 -9.52 2.04 -54.73
CA ALA A 11 -9.21 3.11 -55.67
C ALA A 11 -8.91 4.43 -54.92
N VAL A 12 -8.05 5.25 -55.52
CA VAL A 12 -7.43 6.47 -54.98
C VAL A 12 -8.44 7.54 -54.49
N ASN A 13 -9.71 7.40 -54.83
CA ASN A 13 -10.79 8.35 -54.54
C ASN A 13 -11.63 8.03 -53.28
N GLN A 14 -11.21 7.08 -52.42
CA GLN A 14 -11.94 6.72 -51.19
C GLN A 14 -11.41 7.35 -49.89
N PHE A 15 -10.46 8.28 -49.94
CA PHE A 15 -10.09 9.10 -48.78
C PHE A 15 -10.67 10.52 -48.93
N PRO A 16 -11.54 10.99 -48.01
CA PRO A 16 -11.82 12.41 -47.90
C PRO A 16 -10.59 13.12 -47.32
N ASP A 17 -10.03 13.99 -48.16
CA ASP A 17 -9.21 15.17 -47.89
C ASP A 17 -7.83 15.02 -47.19
N ASN A 18 -6.79 15.09 -48.02
CA ASN A 18 -5.38 15.43 -47.75
C ASN A 18 -4.65 14.64 -46.65
N PRO A 19 -3.85 13.61 -46.98
CA PRO A 19 -2.79 13.18 -46.09
C PRO A 19 -1.77 14.31 -45.96
N VAL A 20 -1.59 14.82 -44.75
CA VAL A 20 -0.53 15.77 -44.40
C VAL A 20 0.81 15.15 -44.76
N THR A 21 1.49 15.69 -45.77
CA THR A 21 2.85 15.31 -46.19
C THR A 21 3.91 16.02 -45.33
N GLU A 22 3.74 15.98 -44.01
CA GLU A 22 4.82 16.30 -43.08
C GLU A 22 5.28 15.00 -42.42
N GLU A 23 6.59 14.85 -42.24
CA GLU A 23 7.24 13.72 -41.58
C GLU A 23 6.71 13.54 -40.15
N GLY A 24 5.59 12.83 -40.04
CA GLY A 24 4.94 12.51 -38.77
C GLY A 24 5.51 11.23 -38.13
N PRO A 25 5.17 10.97 -36.85
CA PRO A 25 5.77 9.93 -35.98
C PRO A 25 5.47 8.46 -36.37
N VAL A 26 4.98 8.23 -37.60
CA VAL A 26 4.57 6.94 -38.17
C VAL A 26 5.50 6.48 -39.31
N SER A 27 6.54 7.25 -39.65
CA SER A 27 7.57 6.81 -40.59
C SER A 27 8.31 5.59 -40.03
N GLY A 28 8.27 4.46 -40.75
CA GLY A 28 9.00 3.26 -40.37
C GLY A 28 8.17 2.15 -39.71
N LEU A 29 6.83 2.24 -39.69
CA LEU A 29 5.95 1.16 -39.23
C LEU A 29 5.51 0.28 -40.42
N ASN A 30 5.62 -1.03 -40.27
CA ASN A 30 5.29 -2.04 -41.28
C ASN A 30 3.93 -2.71 -40.99
N ILE A 31 3.79 -3.28 -39.79
CA ILE A 31 2.57 -4.01 -39.38
C ILE A 31 2.18 -3.59 -37.98
N ILE A 32 0.89 -3.38 -37.74
CA ILE A 32 0.31 -3.14 -36.42
C ILE A 32 -0.64 -4.30 -36.10
N ALA A 33 -0.43 -4.94 -34.96
CA ALA A 33 -1.31 -5.97 -34.40
C ALA A 33 -1.83 -5.50 -33.04
N ALA A 34 -3.15 -5.39 -32.90
CA ALA A 34 -3.80 -5.03 -31.64
C ALA A 34 -4.66 -6.19 -31.13
N GLY A 35 -4.60 -6.45 -29.83
CA GLY A 35 -5.50 -7.34 -29.10
C GLY A 35 -6.12 -6.61 -27.90
N ASP A 36 -6.96 -7.30 -27.13
CA ASP A 36 -7.82 -6.72 -26.06
C ASP A 36 -7.08 -5.94 -24.96
N SER A 37 -5.76 -6.12 -24.85
CA SER A 37 -4.95 -5.45 -23.83
C SER A 37 -3.52 -5.16 -24.30
N TYR A 38 -3.23 -5.22 -25.59
CA TYR A 38 -1.91 -4.87 -26.12
C TYR A 38 -1.96 -4.44 -27.58
N THR A 39 -0.93 -3.72 -27.99
CA THR A 39 -0.67 -3.25 -29.34
C THR A 39 0.79 -3.49 -29.64
N CYS A 40 1.08 -4.24 -30.69
CA CYS A 40 2.40 -4.51 -31.20
C CYS A 40 2.56 -3.86 -32.56
N VAL A 41 3.74 -3.34 -32.82
CA VAL A 41 4.11 -2.76 -34.10
C VAL A 41 5.44 -3.31 -34.56
N MET A 42 5.49 -3.81 -35.77
CA MET A 42 6.70 -4.19 -36.48
C MET A 42 7.17 -2.99 -37.31
N LEU A 43 8.44 -2.62 -37.17
CA LEU A 43 9.08 -1.55 -37.92
C LEU A 43 9.60 -2.09 -39.28
N ASN A 44 9.83 -1.19 -40.23
CA ASN A 44 10.35 -1.53 -41.57
C ASN A 44 11.72 -2.24 -41.53
N GLY A 45 12.50 -2.03 -40.46
CA GLY A 45 13.76 -2.74 -40.19
C GLY A 45 13.59 -4.12 -39.54
N GLY A 46 12.37 -4.69 -39.49
CA GLY A 46 12.07 -5.99 -38.87
C GLY A 46 12.05 -5.99 -37.33
N THR A 47 12.27 -4.83 -36.70
CA THR A 47 12.24 -4.68 -35.23
C THR A 47 10.79 -4.55 -34.74
N MET A 48 10.40 -5.29 -33.71
CA MET A 48 9.06 -5.21 -33.12
C MET A 48 9.04 -4.40 -31.81
N ARG A 49 7.97 -3.63 -31.58
CA ARG A 49 7.67 -2.92 -30.33
C ARG A 49 6.24 -3.18 -29.90
N CYS A 50 6.04 -3.68 -28.68
CA CYS A 50 4.72 -3.86 -28.10
C CYS A 50 4.52 -2.94 -26.90
N TRP A 51 3.33 -2.36 -26.78
CA TRP A 51 2.83 -1.62 -25.63
C TRP A 51 1.43 -2.12 -25.28
N GLY A 52 1.02 -2.03 -24.02
CA GLY A 52 -0.21 -2.66 -23.57
C GLY A 52 -0.28 -2.77 -22.06
N ASN A 53 -1.27 -3.52 -21.59
CA ASN A 53 -1.57 -3.75 -20.19
C ASN A 53 -0.31 -4.24 -19.46
N ASN A 54 0.22 -3.30 -18.68
CA ASN A 54 1.43 -3.40 -17.87
C ASN A 54 1.10 -2.86 -16.47
N THR A 55 -0.09 -3.20 -15.98
CA THR A 55 -0.70 -2.59 -14.77
C THR A 55 0.19 -2.70 -13.52
N TYR A 56 1.19 -3.61 -13.51
CA TYR A 56 2.13 -3.77 -12.40
C TYR A 56 3.62 -3.66 -12.79
N GLY A 57 3.96 -3.19 -13.99
CA GLY A 57 5.36 -3.04 -14.39
C GLY A 57 6.13 -4.34 -14.59
N GLN A 58 5.43 -5.46 -14.79
CA GLN A 58 5.99 -6.81 -14.82
C GLN A 58 6.92 -7.05 -16.01
N LEU A 59 6.84 -6.22 -17.04
CA LEU A 59 7.59 -6.38 -18.29
C LEU A 59 9.01 -5.81 -18.26
N GLY A 60 9.48 -5.35 -17.10
CA GLY A 60 10.80 -4.77 -16.96
C GLY A 60 10.88 -3.44 -17.73
N TYR A 61 10.92 -2.35 -17.00
CA TYR A 61 11.05 -1.04 -17.61
C TYR A 61 12.42 -0.95 -18.31
N GLY A 62 12.48 -0.39 -19.50
CA GLY A 62 13.73 -0.15 -20.23
C GLY A 62 13.46 0.85 -21.34
N ASN A 63 12.60 1.82 -21.03
CA ASN A 63 12.11 2.77 -21.99
C ASN A 63 13.25 3.73 -22.37
N THR A 64 13.44 3.94 -23.66
CA THR A 64 14.45 4.84 -24.23
C THR A 64 13.81 6.03 -24.96
N GLY A 65 12.49 6.20 -24.83
CA GLY A 65 11.77 7.33 -25.44
C GLY A 65 12.36 8.68 -25.02
N LEU A 66 12.57 9.56 -26.00
CA LEU A 66 13.24 10.86 -25.83
C LEU A 66 12.46 11.84 -24.94
N HIS A 67 11.17 11.61 -24.69
CA HIS A 67 10.30 12.46 -23.86
C HIS A 67 9.93 11.85 -22.51
N GLU A 68 10.48 10.69 -22.17
CA GLU A 68 10.24 10.03 -20.89
C GLU A 68 11.21 10.55 -19.83
N THR A 69 10.70 11.20 -18.80
CA THR A 69 11.55 11.77 -17.73
C THR A 69 11.62 10.88 -16.49
N VAL A 70 10.62 10.02 -16.27
CA VAL A 70 10.52 9.15 -15.08
C VAL A 70 10.92 7.71 -15.39
N ALA A 71 10.49 7.18 -16.53
CA ALA A 71 10.73 5.77 -16.90
C ALA A 71 12.02 5.53 -17.70
N GLN A 72 12.72 6.59 -18.10
CA GLN A 72 13.91 6.49 -18.94
C GLN A 72 15.04 5.78 -18.20
N ASN A 73 15.60 4.74 -18.82
CA ASN A 73 16.70 3.93 -18.28
C ASN A 73 16.43 3.31 -16.89
N VAL A 74 15.17 3.22 -16.47
CA VAL A 74 14.78 2.50 -15.27
C VAL A 74 14.54 1.06 -15.65
N GLY A 75 15.33 0.11 -15.13
CA GLY A 75 15.12 -1.35 -15.28
C GLY A 75 15.81 -2.00 -16.49
N PHE A 76 15.31 -3.17 -16.89
CA PHE A 76 15.65 -3.89 -18.12
C PHE A 76 14.39 -4.16 -18.97
N ASN A 77 14.40 -3.93 -20.28
CA ASN A 77 13.24 -4.23 -21.15
C ASN A 77 13.10 -5.74 -21.38
N ALA A 78 12.13 -6.40 -20.74
CA ALA A 78 11.92 -7.85 -20.92
C ALA A 78 11.11 -8.20 -22.18
N ASN A 79 10.50 -7.22 -22.87
CA ASN A 79 9.74 -7.50 -24.09
C ASN A 79 10.61 -8.08 -25.22
N ILE A 80 11.93 -7.85 -25.19
CA ILE A 80 12.86 -8.43 -26.17
C ILE A 80 12.97 -9.96 -26.06
N LEU A 81 12.58 -10.53 -24.92
CA LEU A 81 12.63 -11.96 -24.67
C LEU A 81 11.31 -12.66 -25.04
N ARG A 82 10.26 -11.90 -25.36
CA ARG A 82 8.93 -12.44 -25.65
C ARG A 82 8.85 -12.81 -27.13
N SER A 83 8.43 -14.04 -27.43
CA SER A 83 8.09 -14.47 -28.78
C SER A 83 6.58 -14.40 -29.01
N ILE A 84 6.16 -14.45 -30.28
CA ILE A 84 4.74 -14.51 -30.65
C ILE A 84 4.13 -15.86 -30.23
N GLU A 85 4.92 -16.93 -30.27
CA GLU A 85 4.49 -18.29 -29.95
C GLU A 85 4.39 -18.52 -28.43
N ALA A 86 5.24 -17.86 -27.65
CA ALA A 86 5.33 -17.99 -26.19
C ALA A 86 5.30 -16.60 -25.51
N PRO A 87 4.17 -15.87 -25.60
CA PRO A 87 4.10 -14.47 -25.16
C PRO A 87 4.07 -14.28 -23.64
N TRP A 88 3.85 -15.34 -22.87
CA TRP A 88 3.65 -15.28 -21.40
C TRP A 88 4.61 -16.17 -20.61
N PHE A 89 4.90 -17.36 -21.12
CA PHE A 89 5.86 -18.28 -20.53
C PHE A 89 6.52 -19.05 -21.67
N ASP A 90 7.81 -19.32 -21.52
CA ASP A 90 8.58 -20.18 -22.42
C ASP A 90 9.60 -20.96 -21.58
N SER A 91 10.09 -22.08 -22.11
CA SER A 91 11.10 -22.93 -21.49
C SER A 91 12.39 -22.93 -22.32
N GLY A 92 13.55 -23.13 -21.71
CA GLY A 92 14.84 -23.16 -22.43
C GLY A 92 15.72 -21.91 -22.28
N ALA A 93 15.35 -20.98 -21.38
CA ALA A 93 16.22 -19.86 -21.04
C ALA A 93 17.52 -20.36 -20.36
N THR A 94 18.67 -20.00 -20.93
CA THR A 94 19.98 -20.27 -20.30
C THR A 94 20.40 -19.08 -19.45
N ILE A 95 20.58 -19.30 -18.14
CA ILE A 95 20.97 -18.25 -17.19
C ILE A 95 22.48 -18.37 -16.92
N THR A 96 23.23 -17.31 -17.23
CA THR A 96 24.65 -17.22 -16.91
C THR A 96 24.91 -16.04 -15.99
N LYS A 97 25.55 -16.29 -14.84
CA LYS A 97 25.93 -15.23 -13.90
C LYS A 97 27.00 -14.33 -14.53
N THR A 98 26.71 -13.03 -14.62
CA THR A 98 27.68 -12.04 -15.09
C THR A 98 28.51 -11.48 -13.93
N ARG A 99 29.59 -10.76 -14.23
CA ARG A 99 30.40 -10.04 -13.22
C ARG A 99 29.77 -8.72 -12.76
N LYS A 100 28.68 -8.26 -13.38
CA LYS A 100 28.03 -6.99 -13.03
C LYS A 100 27.08 -7.17 -11.85
N THR A 101 27.02 -6.17 -10.98
CA THR A 101 26.04 -6.09 -9.88
C THR A 101 25.03 -4.98 -10.14
N HIS A 102 23.79 -5.16 -9.69
CA HIS A 102 22.74 -4.16 -9.84
C HIS A 102 22.11 -3.85 -8.48
N LYS A 103 21.97 -2.56 -8.15
CA LYS A 103 21.35 -2.13 -6.89
C LYS A 103 19.83 -2.17 -7.02
N LEU A 104 19.20 -3.12 -6.33
CA LEU A 104 17.76 -3.16 -6.11
C LEU A 104 17.42 -2.36 -4.85
N VAL A 105 16.29 -1.65 -4.89
CA VAL A 105 15.84 -0.80 -3.79
C VAL A 105 14.44 -1.26 -3.40
N SER A 106 14.29 -1.67 -2.15
CA SER A 106 13.04 -2.07 -1.53
C SER A 106 12.76 -1.21 -0.31
N THR A 107 11.51 -0.81 -0.12
CA THR A 107 11.04 -0.10 1.07
C THR A 107 10.97 -1.03 2.28
N GLN A 108 10.69 -2.32 2.05
CA GLN A 108 10.68 -3.35 3.09
C GLN A 108 11.96 -4.18 3.02
N GLN A 109 12.70 -4.19 4.14
CA GLN A 109 13.95 -4.95 4.27
C GLN A 109 13.71 -6.29 4.94
N HIS A 110 12.93 -6.35 6.03
CA HIS A 110 12.65 -7.59 6.76
C HIS A 110 11.27 -8.14 6.39
N TRP A 111 11.19 -9.44 6.12
CA TRP A 111 9.95 -10.09 5.69
C TRP A 111 9.54 -11.29 6.55
N SER A 112 10.36 -11.68 7.53
CA SER A 112 9.96 -12.58 8.63
C SER A 112 9.34 -11.79 9.78
N THR A 113 8.33 -12.35 10.46
CA THR A 113 7.74 -11.72 11.67
C THR A 113 8.62 -11.90 12.90
N ALA A 114 9.67 -12.73 12.84
CA ALA A 114 10.53 -13.08 13.97
C ALA A 114 9.72 -13.49 15.23
N LYS A 115 8.66 -14.28 15.03
CA LYS A 115 7.70 -14.74 16.07
C LYS A 115 6.95 -13.62 16.81
N ARG A 116 6.88 -12.41 16.25
CA ARG A 116 6.13 -11.30 16.83
C ARG A 116 4.66 -11.31 16.37
N PRO A 117 3.70 -10.98 17.25
CA PRO A 117 2.28 -10.93 16.92
C PRO A 117 1.93 -9.63 16.17
N VAL A 118 2.50 -9.41 14.97
CA VAL A 118 2.27 -8.19 14.16
C VAL A 118 1.17 -8.39 13.12
N ALA A 119 1.30 -9.41 12.28
CA ALA A 119 0.33 -9.79 11.25
C ALA A 119 -0.24 -11.17 11.61
N LEU A 120 -1.41 -11.19 12.25
CA LEU A 120 -2.01 -12.43 12.73
C LEU A 120 -2.69 -13.17 11.57
N ASP A 121 -2.20 -14.38 11.29
CA ASP A 121 -2.70 -15.27 10.25
C ASP A 121 -2.82 -16.69 10.82
N PHE A 122 -4.06 -17.19 10.91
CA PHE A 122 -4.38 -18.51 11.46
C PHE A 122 -5.32 -19.26 10.52
N THR A 123 -5.39 -20.59 10.66
CA THR A 123 -6.48 -21.33 10.05
C THR A 123 -7.78 -21.11 10.83
N ALA A 124 -8.93 -21.24 10.15
CA ALA A 124 -10.24 -21.07 10.77
C ALA A 124 -10.47 -22.06 11.92
N ASP A 125 -9.96 -23.29 11.79
CA ASP A 125 -10.10 -24.33 12.81
C ASP A 125 -9.24 -24.07 14.04
N GLU A 126 -7.96 -23.69 13.85
CA GLU A 126 -7.08 -23.27 14.97
C GLU A 126 -7.67 -22.09 15.75
N TYR A 127 -8.22 -21.12 15.02
CA TYR A 127 -8.81 -19.92 15.61
C TYR A 127 -10.10 -20.23 16.38
N ARG A 128 -11.01 -21.03 15.80
CA ARG A 128 -12.28 -21.43 16.44
C ARG A 128 -12.06 -22.28 17.67
N ALA A 129 -11.15 -23.26 17.60
CA ALA A 129 -10.83 -24.12 18.73
C ALA A 129 -10.19 -23.33 19.89
N LYS A 130 -9.63 -22.13 19.60
CA LYS A 130 -8.80 -21.33 20.51
C LYS A 130 -7.77 -22.21 21.24
N SER A 131 -7.35 -23.32 20.65
CA SER A 131 -6.68 -24.42 21.36
C SER A 131 -5.16 -24.29 21.34
N SER A 132 -4.60 -23.69 20.28
CA SER A 132 -3.17 -23.45 20.18
C SER A 132 -2.70 -22.41 21.19
N HIS A 133 -1.63 -22.74 21.91
CA HIS A 133 -0.93 -21.82 22.81
C HIS A 133 -0.54 -20.52 22.10
N ASP A 134 -0.14 -20.59 20.83
CA ASP A 134 0.31 -19.43 20.05
C ASP A 134 -0.82 -18.46 19.73
N VAL A 135 -2.03 -18.99 19.46
CA VAL A 135 -3.23 -18.16 19.26
C VAL A 135 -3.56 -17.42 20.55
N LYS A 136 -3.61 -18.14 21.69
CA LYS A 136 -3.88 -17.53 23.00
C LYS A 136 -2.85 -16.46 23.36
N ALA A 137 -1.55 -16.76 23.18
CA ALA A 137 -0.48 -15.83 23.49
C ALA A 137 -0.50 -14.58 22.60
N ALA A 138 -0.76 -14.73 21.30
CA ALA A 138 -0.89 -13.61 20.38
C ALA A 138 -2.08 -12.72 20.72
N LEU A 139 -3.25 -13.33 21.00
CA LEU A 139 -4.44 -12.59 21.38
C LEU A 139 -4.29 -11.91 22.75
N ALA A 140 -3.67 -12.56 23.73
CA ALA A 140 -3.40 -11.96 25.03
C ALA A 140 -2.52 -10.71 24.93
N ARG A 141 -1.54 -10.68 24.03
CA ARG A 141 -0.70 -9.48 23.83
C ARG A 141 -1.39 -8.36 23.05
N THR A 142 -2.27 -8.73 22.12
CA THR A 142 -2.89 -7.77 21.18
C THR A 142 -4.30 -7.32 21.60
N ARG A 143 -4.88 -7.99 22.59
CA ARG A 143 -6.19 -7.69 23.21
C ARG A 143 -6.18 -7.64 24.74
N GLY A 144 -5.05 -7.93 25.38
CA GLY A 144 -4.99 -8.11 26.84
C GLY A 144 -5.46 -6.90 27.64
N ASP A 145 -5.59 -7.09 28.94
CA ASP A 145 -6.25 -6.18 29.89
C ASP A 145 -5.50 -4.87 30.19
N LEU A 146 -5.03 -4.17 29.15
CA LEU A 146 -4.59 -2.77 29.25
C LEU A 146 -5.76 -1.80 29.36
N ASP A 147 -6.99 -2.30 29.16
CA ASP A 147 -8.23 -1.58 29.46
C ASP A 147 -8.64 -1.71 30.95
N ASP A 148 -7.91 -2.49 31.78
CA ASP A 148 -8.08 -2.45 33.23
C ASP A 148 -7.55 -1.10 33.78
N PRO A 149 -8.41 -0.27 34.40
CA PRO A 149 -7.98 0.97 35.06
C PRO A 149 -6.93 0.74 36.16
N LYS A 150 -6.80 -0.48 36.68
CA LYS A 150 -5.82 -0.88 37.70
C LYS A 150 -4.50 -1.40 37.14
N SER A 151 -4.37 -1.50 35.82
CA SER A 151 -3.11 -1.91 35.18
C SER A 151 -2.00 -0.89 35.49
N GLU A 152 -0.87 -1.36 36.03
CA GLU A 152 0.34 -0.54 36.29
C GLU A 152 0.91 0.11 35.00
N PHE A 153 0.44 -0.33 33.83
CA PHE A 153 0.79 0.21 32.52
C PHE A 153 -0.14 1.36 32.07
N ASN A 154 -1.19 1.69 32.83
CA ASN A 154 -2.21 2.69 32.52
C ASN A 154 -1.96 4.03 33.26
N ASN A 155 -0.75 4.59 33.15
CA ASN A 155 -0.34 5.77 33.93
C ASN A 155 -0.80 7.14 33.37
N LEU A 156 -1.60 7.15 32.31
CA LEU A 156 -2.13 8.36 31.69
C LEU A 156 -3.65 8.25 31.66
N SER A 157 -4.34 9.26 32.18
CA SER A 157 -5.80 9.32 32.10
C SER A 157 -6.25 9.35 30.65
N ALA A 158 -7.22 8.50 30.30
CA ALA A 158 -7.87 8.57 29.00
C ALA A 158 -8.58 9.91 28.86
N TYR A 159 -8.56 10.49 27.65
CA TYR A 159 -9.42 11.63 27.35
C TYR A 159 -10.88 11.19 27.46
N LYS A 160 -11.66 11.94 28.23
CA LYS A 160 -13.08 11.66 28.40
C LYS A 160 -13.86 12.27 27.25
N TYR A 161 -14.38 11.41 26.38
CA TYR A 161 -15.27 11.80 25.28
C TYR A 161 -16.72 11.91 25.79
N ASP A 162 -16.94 12.77 26.78
CA ASP A 162 -18.23 12.87 27.49
C ASP A 162 -19.28 13.66 26.69
N ASP A 163 -18.87 14.42 25.65
CA ASP A 163 -19.79 15.13 24.77
C ASP A 163 -20.32 14.21 23.66
N PRO A 164 -21.62 13.87 23.66
CA PRO A 164 -22.21 13.01 22.62
C PRO A 164 -22.26 13.66 21.24
N ASN A 165 -21.99 14.97 21.14
CA ASN A 165 -21.88 15.67 19.86
C ASN A 165 -20.47 15.59 19.24
N LEU A 166 -19.47 15.09 19.98
CA LEU A 166 -18.12 14.90 19.47
C LEU A 166 -17.96 13.52 18.81
N TYR A 167 -17.25 13.51 17.68
CA TYR A 167 -16.95 12.27 16.97
C TYR A 167 -15.72 11.59 17.56
N LYS A 168 -15.75 10.26 17.63
CA LYS A 168 -14.60 9.45 18.05
C LYS A 168 -14.06 8.70 16.83
N TRP A 169 -13.21 9.32 16.01
CA TRP A 169 -12.78 8.68 14.76
C TRP A 169 -11.92 7.43 14.98
N GLY A 170 -12.19 6.40 14.19
CA GLY A 170 -11.46 5.13 14.21
C GLY A 170 -11.42 4.46 12.83
N MET A 171 -10.55 3.48 12.70
CA MET A 171 -10.37 2.71 11.47
C MET A 171 -10.30 1.21 11.77
N ALA A 172 -10.87 0.38 10.92
CA ALA A 172 -10.73 -1.06 10.97
C ALA A 172 -10.17 -1.56 9.63
N ILE A 173 -9.18 -2.46 9.68
CA ILE A 173 -8.53 -3.04 8.51
C ILE A 173 -8.65 -4.56 8.52
N ASP A 174 -9.43 -5.12 7.60
CA ASP A 174 -9.63 -6.56 7.45
C ASP A 174 -8.48 -7.18 6.62
N LEU A 175 -7.61 -7.95 7.28
CA LEU A 175 -6.48 -8.61 6.63
C LEU A 175 -6.89 -9.79 5.74
N ALA A 176 -8.05 -10.41 5.97
CA ALA A 176 -8.55 -11.48 5.13
C ALA A 176 -9.00 -10.96 3.75
N ARG A 177 -9.41 -9.69 3.67
CA ARG A 177 -9.82 -9.02 2.42
C ARG A 177 -8.66 -8.34 1.71
N CYS A 178 -7.55 -8.07 2.39
CA CYS A 178 -6.45 -7.32 1.82
C CYS A 178 -5.64 -8.18 0.83
N THR A 179 -5.72 -7.84 -0.46
CA THR A 179 -4.96 -8.52 -1.54
C THR A 179 -3.59 -7.88 -1.82
N GLY A 180 -3.22 -6.82 -1.11
CA GLY A 180 -1.95 -6.12 -1.34
C GLY A 180 -1.89 -5.28 -2.63
N CYS A 181 -3.04 -4.95 -3.24
CA CYS A 181 -3.12 -4.23 -4.53
C CYS A 181 -2.48 -2.83 -4.57
N SER A 182 -2.09 -2.26 -3.42
CA SER A 182 -1.41 -0.96 -3.29
C SER A 182 -2.21 0.27 -3.77
N ALA A 183 -3.46 0.11 -4.19
CA ALA A 183 -4.32 1.22 -4.61
C ALA A 183 -4.54 2.25 -3.47
N CYS A 184 -4.63 1.79 -2.23
CA CYS A 184 -4.74 2.67 -1.05
C CYS A 184 -3.47 3.50 -0.77
N VAL A 185 -2.28 3.03 -1.17
CA VAL A 185 -1.03 3.79 -1.08
C VAL A 185 -1.08 4.97 -2.05
N ILE A 186 -1.44 4.70 -3.31
CA ILE A 186 -1.52 5.71 -4.37
C ILE A 186 -2.66 6.70 -4.10
N ALA A 187 -3.81 6.24 -3.62
CA ALA A 187 -4.91 7.12 -3.24
C ALA A 187 -4.51 8.07 -2.11
N CYS A 188 -3.78 7.58 -1.10
CA CYS A 188 -3.27 8.42 -0.03
C CYS A 188 -2.25 9.45 -0.56
N GLN A 189 -1.41 9.06 -1.50
CA GLN A 189 -0.45 9.94 -2.17
C GLN A 189 -1.12 11.05 -2.97
N ALA A 190 -2.11 10.71 -3.80
CA ALA A 190 -2.86 11.65 -4.63
C ALA A 190 -3.69 12.61 -3.79
N GLU A 191 -4.42 12.09 -2.80
CA GLU A 191 -5.29 12.90 -1.95
C GLU A 191 -4.52 13.88 -1.06
N ASN A 192 -3.39 13.43 -0.50
CA ASN A 192 -2.67 14.18 0.52
C ASN A 192 -1.39 14.82 0.01
N ASN A 193 -1.27 15.10 -1.29
CA ASN A 193 -0.12 15.79 -1.88
C ASN A 193 1.25 15.19 -1.49
N ILE A 194 1.33 13.87 -1.31
CA ILE A 194 2.56 13.23 -0.84
C ILE A 194 3.57 13.20 -2.00
N PRO A 195 4.80 13.70 -1.82
CA PRO A 195 5.76 13.78 -2.91
C PRO A 195 6.31 12.40 -3.31
N VAL A 196 6.63 12.25 -4.59
CA VAL A 196 7.39 11.09 -5.09
C VAL A 196 8.88 11.27 -4.77
N VAL A 197 9.52 10.20 -4.33
CA VAL A 197 10.94 10.19 -3.95
C VAL A 197 11.74 9.32 -4.91
N GLY A 198 12.86 9.82 -5.40
CA GLY A 198 13.74 9.09 -6.34
C GLY A 198 14.46 7.89 -5.71
N LYS A 199 14.87 6.93 -6.56
CA LYS A 199 15.51 5.65 -6.17
C LYS A 199 16.66 5.80 -5.18
N ASP A 200 17.54 6.80 -5.33
CA ASP A 200 18.67 7.03 -4.42
C ASP A 200 18.19 7.31 -2.99
N GLN A 201 17.19 8.19 -2.83
CA GLN A 201 16.68 8.56 -1.51
C GLN A 201 15.85 7.43 -0.89
N VAL A 202 15.08 6.68 -1.68
CA VAL A 202 14.40 5.45 -1.21
C VAL A 202 15.42 4.42 -0.73
N SER A 203 16.59 4.31 -1.38
CA SER A 203 17.66 3.40 -0.95
C SER A 203 18.26 3.74 0.42
N ARG A 204 17.95 4.93 0.95
CA ARG A 204 18.34 5.40 2.28
C ARG A 204 17.16 5.40 3.26
N SER A 205 16.08 4.68 2.94
CA SER A 205 14.84 4.61 3.73
C SER A 205 14.17 5.96 3.95
N ARG A 206 14.05 6.75 2.87
CA ARG A 206 13.45 8.10 2.87
C ARG A 206 12.23 8.18 1.96
N GLU A 207 11.55 7.07 1.74
CA GLU A 207 10.30 7.03 0.99
C GLU A 207 9.22 7.87 1.68
N MET A 208 8.39 8.56 0.90
CA MET A 208 7.26 9.33 1.41
C MET A 208 5.97 8.58 1.12
N HIS A 209 5.65 7.62 1.99
CA HIS A 209 4.36 6.93 2.00
C HIS A 209 3.78 6.92 3.41
N TRP A 210 2.59 7.49 3.58
CA TRP A 210 1.87 7.55 4.87
C TRP A 210 1.14 6.24 5.20
N LEU A 211 0.84 5.46 4.17
CA LEU A 211 0.31 4.10 4.22
C LEU A 211 1.33 3.22 3.52
N ARG A 212 1.75 2.14 4.18
CA ARG A 212 2.55 1.07 3.57
C ARG A 212 1.80 -0.26 3.69
N ILE A 213 2.11 -1.21 2.82
CA ILE A 213 1.59 -2.57 2.91
C ILE A 213 2.78 -3.47 3.20
N ASP A 214 2.86 -3.93 4.45
CA ASP A 214 3.91 -4.84 4.88
C ASP A 214 3.54 -6.26 4.43
N ARG A 215 4.54 -7.00 3.94
CA ARG A 215 4.39 -8.41 3.52
C ARG A 215 5.19 -9.29 4.45
N TYR A 216 4.51 -10.20 5.14
CA TYR A 216 5.17 -11.15 6.00
C TYR A 216 5.01 -12.56 5.48
N PHE A 217 6.10 -13.33 5.50
CA PHE A 217 6.11 -14.73 5.14
C PHE A 217 6.18 -15.60 6.40
N SER A 218 5.46 -16.71 6.37
CA SER A 218 5.42 -17.72 7.43
C SER A 218 5.30 -19.11 6.81
N GLY A 219 5.48 -20.16 7.62
CA GLY A 219 5.34 -21.54 7.18
C GLY A 219 6.66 -22.33 7.19
N PRO A 220 6.61 -23.62 6.81
CA PRO A 220 7.78 -24.50 6.84
C PRO A 220 8.90 -23.99 5.93
N GLY A 221 10.12 -23.93 6.45
CA GLY A 221 11.30 -23.45 5.72
C GLY A 221 11.49 -21.94 5.72
N ILE A 222 10.60 -21.18 6.40
CA ILE A 222 10.86 -19.77 6.72
C ILE A 222 11.56 -19.67 8.08
N HIS A 223 12.78 -19.12 8.09
CA HIS A 223 13.50 -18.87 9.32
C HIS A 223 12.80 -17.75 10.12
N THR A 224 12.25 -18.13 11.28
CA THR A 224 11.56 -17.21 12.21
C THR A 224 12.41 -16.88 13.45
N GLY A 225 13.63 -17.42 13.53
CA GLY A 225 14.52 -17.35 14.69
C GLY A 225 15.58 -16.24 14.65
N GLY A 226 15.39 -15.18 13.88
CA GLY A 226 16.38 -14.12 13.73
C GLY A 226 15.90 -12.93 12.91
N TYR A 227 16.78 -11.94 12.73
CA TYR A 227 16.60 -10.84 11.77
C TYR A 227 17.07 -11.23 10.36
N ASP A 228 17.45 -12.50 10.16
CA ASP A 228 17.93 -13.00 8.88
C ASP A 228 16.75 -13.36 7.98
N ASN A 229 16.71 -12.68 6.85
CA ASN A 229 15.78 -12.95 5.76
C ASN A 229 16.19 -14.22 5.01
N LYS A 230 16.07 -15.37 5.67
CA LYS A 230 16.39 -16.68 5.08
C LYS A 230 15.13 -17.52 4.92
N ALA A 231 15.02 -18.10 3.73
CA ALA A 231 14.04 -19.11 3.39
C ALA A 231 14.79 -20.28 2.76
N ASP A 232 14.36 -21.49 3.05
CA ASP A 232 14.81 -22.66 2.32
C ASP A 232 14.34 -22.56 0.85
N PRO A 233 15.18 -22.91 -0.14
CA PRO A 233 14.82 -22.81 -1.55
C PRO A 233 13.53 -23.55 -1.92
N ASP A 234 13.28 -24.69 -1.25
CA ASP A 234 12.13 -25.57 -1.49
C ASP A 234 10.97 -25.31 -0.50
N SER A 235 10.96 -24.12 0.12
CA SER A 235 9.87 -23.71 1.00
C SER A 235 8.65 -23.25 0.21
N ASP A 236 7.46 -23.56 0.73
CA ASP A 236 6.19 -23.02 0.26
C ASP A 236 5.67 -22.01 1.31
N PRO A 237 6.14 -20.74 1.24
CA PRO A 237 5.82 -19.75 2.23
C PRO A 237 4.39 -19.24 2.08
N GLN A 238 3.70 -19.23 3.20
CA GLN A 238 2.45 -18.51 3.36
C GLN A 238 2.76 -17.02 3.48
N MET A 239 1.91 -16.16 2.91
CA MET A 239 2.11 -14.72 2.91
C MET A 239 0.88 -14.00 3.45
N VAL A 240 1.10 -13.00 4.30
CA VAL A 240 0.07 -12.06 4.77
C VAL A 240 0.43 -10.61 4.40
N HIS A 241 -0.58 -9.89 3.91
CA HIS A 241 -0.50 -8.45 3.68
C HIS A 241 -1.06 -7.71 4.89
N GLN A 242 -0.31 -6.75 5.42
CA GLN A 242 -0.76 -5.88 6.50
C GLN A 242 -0.57 -4.42 6.11
N PRO A 243 -1.64 -3.71 5.73
CA PRO A 243 -1.61 -2.25 5.62
C PRO A 243 -1.34 -1.60 6.98
N VAL A 244 -0.32 -0.75 7.05
CA VAL A 244 0.06 0.00 8.24
C VAL A 244 0.10 1.49 7.92
N THR A 245 -0.67 2.25 8.69
CA THR A 245 -0.78 3.72 8.68
C THR A 245 -0.51 4.28 10.06
N CYS A 246 -0.57 5.61 10.24
CA CYS A 246 -0.74 6.15 11.58
C CYS A 246 -2.04 5.62 12.18
N VAL A 247 -1.92 4.96 13.33
CA VAL A 247 -3.06 4.38 14.05
C VAL A 247 -3.74 5.34 15.01
N HIS A 248 -3.33 6.63 15.02
CA HIS A 248 -3.87 7.68 15.88
C HIS A 248 -4.01 7.21 17.35
N CYS A 249 -2.90 6.78 17.94
CA CYS A 249 -2.79 6.34 19.34
C CYS A 249 -3.43 7.36 20.29
N GLU A 250 -4.35 6.96 21.18
CA GLU A 250 -4.87 7.87 22.22
C GLU A 250 -3.76 8.29 23.20
N LYS A 251 -2.84 7.38 23.50
CA LYS A 251 -1.62 7.66 24.27
C LYS A 251 -0.44 7.74 23.31
N ALA A 252 -0.37 8.83 22.57
CA ALA A 252 0.59 8.99 21.48
C ALA A 252 2.01 9.30 21.98
N PRO A 253 2.96 8.35 21.94
CA PRO A 253 4.34 8.62 22.37
C PRO A 253 5.04 9.66 21.50
N CYS A 254 4.57 9.84 20.26
CA CYS A 254 5.10 10.82 19.33
C CYS A 254 4.71 12.27 19.62
N GLU A 255 3.75 12.52 20.52
CA GLU A 255 3.35 13.87 20.91
C GLU A 255 4.24 14.42 22.01
N TYR A 256 4.42 13.66 23.09
CA TYR A 256 5.17 14.08 24.28
C TYR A 256 6.63 14.47 23.99
N VAL A 257 7.18 14.00 22.87
CA VAL A 257 8.57 14.25 22.46
C VAL A 257 8.72 15.42 21.48
N CYS A 258 7.63 16.11 21.12
CA CYS A 258 7.70 17.25 20.23
C CYS A 258 7.91 18.55 21.03
N PRO A 259 9.10 19.18 20.98
CA PRO A 259 9.41 20.35 21.83
C PRO A 259 8.62 21.61 21.48
N VAL A 260 7.95 21.63 20.33
CA VAL A 260 7.24 22.81 19.80
C VAL A 260 5.73 22.57 19.65
N ASN A 261 5.22 21.43 20.15
CA ASN A 261 3.81 21.02 20.01
C ASN A 261 3.31 21.06 18.56
N ALA A 262 4.12 20.61 17.61
CA ALA A 262 3.69 20.43 16.22
C ALA A 262 2.82 19.19 16.01
N THR A 263 2.64 18.38 17.05
CA THR A 263 1.81 17.20 17.04
C THR A 263 1.05 17.13 18.35
N VAL A 264 -0.28 17.11 18.26
CA VAL A 264 -1.21 17.21 19.39
C VAL A 264 -2.46 16.39 19.10
N HIS A 265 -3.21 16.01 20.12
CA HIS A 265 -4.55 15.47 19.92
C HIS A 265 -5.56 16.59 19.66
N SER A 266 -6.49 16.32 18.72
CA SER A 266 -7.74 17.05 18.62
C SER A 266 -8.73 16.63 19.72
N ASP A 267 -9.80 17.41 19.87
CA ASP A 267 -10.96 17.11 20.71
C ASP A 267 -11.66 15.79 20.34
N GLU A 268 -11.58 15.38 19.07
CA GLU A 268 -12.12 14.12 18.54
C GLU A 268 -11.15 12.93 18.65
N GLY A 269 -9.96 13.16 19.23
CA GLY A 269 -8.93 12.14 19.43
C GLY A 269 -8.11 11.83 18.19
N LEU A 270 -8.11 12.71 17.18
CA LEU A 270 -7.17 12.61 16.07
C LEU A 270 -5.81 13.12 16.54
N ASN A 271 -4.76 12.31 16.36
CA ASN A 271 -3.41 12.84 16.38
C ASN A 271 -3.25 13.81 15.19
N ASP A 272 -3.14 15.11 15.42
CA ASP A 272 -2.96 16.12 14.40
C ASP A 272 -1.49 16.43 14.19
N MET A 273 -1.07 16.53 12.92
CA MET A 273 0.28 16.94 12.56
C MET A 273 0.22 18.33 11.93
N VAL A 274 0.64 19.33 12.69
CA VAL A 274 0.63 20.73 12.29
C VAL A 274 1.95 21.05 11.58
N TYR A 275 1.91 20.98 10.24
CA TYR A 275 3.10 21.02 9.39
C TYR A 275 3.95 22.28 9.55
N ASN A 276 3.32 23.46 9.65
CA ASN A 276 3.98 24.76 9.77
C ASN A 276 4.67 24.97 11.13
N ARG A 277 4.28 24.22 12.17
CA ARG A 277 4.92 24.29 13.50
C ARG A 277 6.13 23.37 13.62
N CYS A 278 6.27 22.39 12.73
CA CYS A 278 7.34 21.41 12.79
C CYS A 278 8.70 22.01 12.48
N ILE A 279 9.63 21.96 13.45
CA ILE A 279 11.02 22.43 13.29
C ILE A 279 12.01 21.32 12.87
N GLY A 280 11.51 20.12 12.58
CA GLY A 280 12.33 19.05 12.00
C GLY A 280 13.29 18.30 12.93
N THR A 281 13.04 18.27 14.25
CA THR A 281 13.85 17.49 15.21
C THR A 281 13.80 15.98 14.97
N ARG A 282 12.76 15.48 14.30
CA ARG A 282 12.53 14.05 13.96
C ARG A 282 12.34 13.10 15.14
N TYR A 283 12.36 13.58 16.38
CA TYR A 283 12.23 12.72 17.56
C TYR A 283 10.86 11.99 17.60
N CYS A 284 9.80 12.63 17.12
CA CYS A 284 8.48 12.01 17.00
C CYS A 284 8.48 10.78 16.07
N ALA A 285 9.40 10.67 15.11
CA ALA A 285 9.58 9.48 14.28
C ALA A 285 10.21 8.33 15.07
N ASN A 286 11.22 8.63 15.89
CA ASN A 286 11.91 7.64 16.71
C ASN A 286 10.96 7.05 17.75
N ASN A 287 10.18 7.89 18.44
CA ASN A 287 9.29 7.44 19.51
C ASN A 287 8.00 6.76 18.98
N CYS A 288 7.69 6.89 17.69
CA CYS A 288 6.58 6.17 17.08
C CYS A 288 6.95 4.68 16.89
N PRO A 289 6.28 3.73 17.57
CA PRO A 289 6.66 2.32 17.49
C PRO A 289 6.40 1.74 16.09
N TYR A 290 5.39 2.25 15.38
CA TYR A 290 5.03 1.80 14.03
C TYR A 290 5.92 2.37 12.92
N LYS A 291 6.75 3.37 13.23
CA LYS A 291 7.59 4.11 12.26
C LYS A 291 6.78 4.55 11.04
N VAL A 292 5.65 5.23 11.26
CA VAL A 292 4.71 5.71 10.22
C VAL A 292 4.75 7.22 10.01
N ARG A 293 5.60 7.93 10.77
CA ARG A 293 5.91 9.32 10.48
C ARG A 293 7.01 9.39 9.42
N ARG A 294 6.82 10.22 8.39
CA ARG A 294 7.73 10.39 7.25
C ARG A 294 8.31 11.79 7.24
N PHE A 295 9.60 11.92 6.97
CA PHE A 295 10.29 13.21 7.04
C PHE A 295 10.64 13.72 5.64
N ASN A 296 10.33 14.99 5.38
CA ASN A 296 10.83 15.66 4.18
C ASN A 296 12.31 16.01 4.33
N TYR A 297 13.19 15.07 4.00
CA TYR A 297 14.64 15.29 4.03
C TYR A 297 15.09 16.39 3.06
N LEU A 298 14.48 16.43 1.88
CA LEU A 298 14.75 17.39 0.81
C LEU A 298 13.46 18.11 0.44
N HIS A 299 13.60 19.16 -0.36
CA HIS A 299 12.44 19.90 -0.88
C HIS A 299 11.88 19.18 -2.12
N TYR A 300 11.13 18.09 -1.91
CA TYR A 300 10.64 17.24 -3.00
C TYR A 300 9.59 17.87 -3.92
N THR A 301 9.01 19.00 -3.50
CA THR A 301 8.00 19.76 -4.26
C THR A 301 8.61 20.95 -5.00
N HIS A 302 9.91 21.20 -4.82
CA HIS A 302 10.63 22.26 -5.52
C HIS A 302 10.66 22.02 -7.03
N GLY A 303 10.57 23.09 -7.83
CA GLY A 303 10.71 23.00 -9.28
C GLY A 303 9.54 22.33 -10.02
N LYS A 304 8.42 22.04 -9.34
CA LYS A 304 7.22 21.52 -10.02
C LYS A 304 6.67 22.53 -11.03
N THR A 305 6.36 22.05 -12.23
CA THR A 305 5.78 22.87 -13.31
C THR A 305 4.37 23.33 -12.93
N PRO A 306 3.83 24.40 -13.56
CA PRO A 306 2.45 24.83 -13.32
C PRO A 306 1.44 23.68 -13.50
N THR A 307 1.60 22.86 -14.53
CA THR A 307 0.75 21.69 -14.79
C THR A 307 0.82 20.65 -13.66
N GLN A 308 2.00 20.39 -13.10
CA GLN A 308 2.15 19.45 -11.98
C GLN A 308 1.52 20.00 -10.69
N LYS A 309 1.45 21.32 -10.51
CA LYS A 309 0.77 21.94 -9.37
C LYS A 309 -0.74 21.79 -9.46
N MET A 310 -1.32 21.69 -10.66
CA MET A 310 -2.75 21.43 -10.85
C MET A 310 -3.19 20.05 -10.33
N LEU A 311 -2.27 19.10 -10.19
CA LEU A 311 -2.53 17.78 -9.61
C LEU A 311 -2.68 17.82 -8.08
N MET A 312 -2.31 18.93 -7.45
CA MET A 312 -2.31 19.03 -5.99
C MET A 312 -3.71 19.35 -5.47
N ASN A 313 -4.13 18.62 -4.44
CA ASN A 313 -5.35 18.90 -3.70
C ASN A 313 -5.24 20.28 -3.02
N PRO A 314 -6.12 21.25 -3.30
CA PRO A 314 -6.07 22.58 -2.68
C PRO A 314 -6.38 22.56 -1.18
N ASP A 315 -7.08 21.54 -0.69
CA ASP A 315 -7.50 21.43 0.71
C ASP A 315 -6.38 20.87 1.61
N VAL A 316 -5.24 20.45 1.03
CA VAL A 316 -4.13 19.85 1.79
C VAL A 316 -2.86 20.66 1.60
N THR A 317 -2.25 21.05 2.72
CA THR A 317 -0.96 21.75 2.73
C THR A 317 0.07 20.99 1.89
N VAL A 318 0.76 21.69 0.98
CA VAL A 318 1.94 21.17 0.29
C VAL A 318 3.15 21.42 1.18
N ARG A 319 3.83 20.37 1.61
CA ARG A 319 4.90 20.49 2.61
C ARG A 319 6.22 20.90 1.97
N ASN A 320 7.01 21.64 2.76
CA ASN A 320 8.38 22.00 2.45
C ASN A 320 9.36 21.00 3.09
N ARG A 321 10.66 21.15 2.83
CA ARG A 321 11.73 20.42 3.51
C ARG A 321 11.67 20.63 5.03
N GLY A 322 12.20 19.67 5.78
CA GLY A 322 12.37 19.81 7.23
C GLY A 322 11.12 19.52 8.06
N VAL A 323 10.04 19.04 7.44
CA VAL A 323 8.75 18.81 8.10
C VAL A 323 8.40 17.33 8.14
N MET A 324 7.88 16.88 9.29
CA MET A 324 7.32 15.54 9.45
C MET A 324 5.89 15.47 8.91
N GLU A 325 5.54 14.31 8.39
CA GLU A 325 4.22 13.98 7.89
C GLU A 325 3.77 12.62 8.42
N LYS A 326 2.47 12.36 8.35
CA LYS A 326 1.87 11.07 8.72
C LYS A 326 0.48 10.97 8.11
N CYS A 327 -0.10 9.78 8.11
CA CYS A 327 -1.54 9.62 7.89
C CYS A 327 -2.32 10.47 8.91
N THR A 328 -3.26 11.28 8.43
CA THR A 328 -4.14 12.16 9.22
C THR A 328 -5.60 11.70 9.21
N TYR A 329 -5.86 10.44 8.85
CA TYR A 329 -7.20 9.96 8.52
C TYR A 329 -7.94 10.84 7.49
N CYS A 330 -7.19 11.47 6.58
CA CYS A 330 -7.72 12.40 5.59
C CYS A 330 -8.52 13.54 6.23
N VAL A 331 -7.95 14.20 7.25
CA VAL A 331 -8.58 15.30 8.01
C VAL A 331 -9.29 16.34 7.14
N GLN A 332 -8.76 16.67 5.96
CA GLN A 332 -9.41 17.58 5.00
C GLN A 332 -10.80 17.10 4.57
N ARG A 333 -11.01 15.78 4.43
CA ARG A 333 -12.31 15.19 4.13
C ARG A 333 -13.22 15.20 5.35
N ILE A 334 -12.65 14.95 6.53
CA ILE A 334 -13.37 15.03 7.81
C ILE A 334 -13.92 16.44 7.99
N GLU A 335 -13.07 17.47 7.87
CA GLU A 335 -13.46 18.87 8.01
C GLU A 335 -14.51 19.28 6.98
N ARG A 336 -14.34 18.88 5.70
CA ARG A 336 -15.32 19.21 4.65
C ARG A 336 -16.71 18.67 4.96
N VAL A 337 -16.81 17.40 5.36
CA VAL A 337 -18.09 16.78 5.72
C VAL A 337 -18.63 17.40 7.02
N ARG A 338 -17.76 17.67 8.01
CA ARG A 338 -18.15 18.30 9.27
C ARG A 338 -18.71 19.71 9.07
N ILE A 339 -18.10 20.52 8.21
CA ILE A 339 -18.56 21.87 7.89
C ILE A 339 -19.96 21.81 7.30
N ASN A 340 -20.19 20.94 6.31
CA ASN A 340 -21.51 20.78 5.69
C ASN A 340 -22.57 20.31 6.70
N ALA A 341 -22.24 19.30 7.52
CA ALA A 341 -23.15 18.80 8.56
C ALA A 341 -23.48 19.88 9.60
N ARG A 342 -22.52 20.72 9.99
CA ARG A 342 -22.74 21.86 10.90
C ARG A 342 -23.65 22.94 10.28
N VAL A 343 -23.46 23.26 9.01
CA VAL A 343 -24.32 24.20 8.27
C VAL A 343 -25.77 23.68 8.22
N GLU A 344 -25.92 22.39 7.96
CA GLU A 344 -27.21 21.70 7.89
C GLU A 344 -27.80 21.36 9.28
N LYS A 345 -27.08 21.67 10.37
CA LYS A 345 -27.44 21.38 11.76
C LYS A 345 -27.81 19.90 12.01
N ARG A 346 -27.06 18.99 11.38
CA ARG A 346 -27.22 17.54 11.55
C ARG A 346 -25.91 16.87 11.94
N THR A 347 -26.01 15.60 12.33
CA THR A 347 -24.84 14.75 12.53
C THR A 347 -24.36 14.13 11.22
N ILE A 348 -23.10 13.72 11.20
CA ILE A 348 -22.49 13.01 10.08
C ILE A 348 -23.01 11.56 10.09
N SER A 349 -23.56 11.12 8.97
CA SER A 349 -24.09 9.75 8.83
C SER A 349 -22.97 8.75 8.54
N ASP A 350 -23.15 7.49 8.93
CA ASP A 350 -22.20 6.43 8.56
C ASP A 350 -22.10 6.30 7.04
N GLY A 351 -20.88 6.19 6.52
CA GLY A 351 -20.60 6.13 5.08
C GLY A 351 -20.60 7.46 4.33
N GLU A 352 -21.08 8.57 4.92
CA GLU A 352 -21.00 9.91 4.31
C GLU A 352 -19.54 10.38 4.13
N LEU A 353 -18.69 10.02 5.09
CA LEU A 353 -17.28 10.30 5.09
C LEU A 353 -16.48 9.04 4.70
N GLN A 354 -15.77 9.13 3.59
CA GLN A 354 -14.84 8.08 3.17
C GLN A 354 -13.42 8.63 3.00
N THR A 355 -12.48 8.00 3.70
CA THR A 355 -11.05 8.29 3.50
C THR A 355 -10.61 7.82 2.12
N ALA A 356 -9.55 8.43 1.56
CA ALA A 356 -9.05 8.05 0.23
C ALA A 356 -8.65 6.56 0.16
N CYS A 357 -8.04 6.04 1.23
CA CYS A 357 -7.65 4.63 1.32
C CYS A 357 -8.84 3.68 1.43
N GLN A 358 -9.94 4.09 2.09
CA GLN A 358 -11.19 3.32 2.14
C GLN A 358 -11.88 3.31 0.78
N GLN A 359 -12.12 4.48 0.19
CA GLN A 359 -12.88 4.64 -1.06
C GLN A 359 -12.24 3.86 -2.23
N THR A 360 -10.91 3.82 -2.29
CA THR A 360 -10.18 3.16 -3.39
C THR A 360 -9.99 1.65 -3.17
N CYS A 361 -10.24 1.14 -1.96
CA CYS A 361 -10.04 -0.26 -1.66
C CYS A 361 -11.14 -1.12 -2.31
N ALA A 362 -10.85 -1.71 -3.46
CA ALA A 362 -11.80 -2.57 -4.19
C ALA A 362 -12.33 -3.74 -3.33
N ALA A 363 -11.49 -4.30 -2.45
CA ALA A 363 -11.89 -5.37 -1.54
C ALA A 363 -12.62 -4.89 -0.27
N GLN A 364 -12.81 -3.57 -0.12
CA GLN A 364 -13.40 -2.94 1.08
C GLN A 364 -12.77 -3.45 2.39
N ALA A 365 -11.43 -3.58 2.39
CA ALA A 365 -10.68 -4.04 3.55
C ALA A 365 -10.57 -2.94 4.62
N ILE A 366 -10.56 -1.66 4.22
CA ILE A 366 -10.44 -0.52 5.14
C ILE A 366 -11.83 0.06 5.37
N THR A 367 -12.25 0.15 6.63
CA THR A 367 -13.47 0.84 7.06
C THR A 367 -13.10 1.97 8.01
N PHE A 368 -13.64 3.17 7.79
CA PHE A 368 -13.42 4.33 8.65
C PHE A 368 -14.77 4.94 9.04
N GLY A 369 -14.85 5.49 10.25
CA GLY A 369 -16.07 6.13 10.76
C GLY A 369 -15.94 6.53 12.23
N SER A 370 -17.07 6.96 12.82
CA SER A 370 -17.14 7.29 14.24
C SER A 370 -17.35 6.03 15.09
N LEU A 371 -16.53 5.87 16.12
CA LEU A 371 -16.63 4.86 17.17
C LEU A 371 -17.65 5.23 18.25
N HIS A 372 -18.17 6.46 18.24
CA HIS A 372 -19.19 6.89 19.21
C HIS A 372 -20.55 6.26 18.89
N ASP A 373 -20.88 6.06 17.61
CA ASP A 373 -22.09 5.36 17.19
C ASP A 373 -21.87 3.83 17.20
N PRO A 374 -22.54 3.06 18.07
CA PRO A 374 -22.41 1.61 18.11
C PRO A 374 -22.94 0.92 16.86
N LYS A 375 -23.83 1.58 16.10
CA LYS A 375 -24.41 1.04 14.86
C LYS A 375 -23.47 1.19 13.67
N SER A 376 -22.47 2.06 13.76
CA SER A 376 -21.54 2.29 12.65
C SER A 376 -20.77 1.02 12.32
N ARG A 377 -20.46 0.85 11.02
CA ARG A 377 -19.72 -0.33 10.57
C ARG A 377 -18.38 -0.48 11.28
N VAL A 378 -17.68 0.64 11.53
CA VAL A 378 -16.37 0.62 12.17
C VAL A 378 -16.46 0.20 13.64
N SER A 379 -17.48 0.62 14.38
CA SER A 379 -17.71 0.21 15.77
C SER A 379 -17.93 -1.29 15.88
N GLN A 380 -18.77 -1.85 15.01
CA GLN A 380 -19.00 -3.30 14.95
C GLN A 380 -17.70 -4.08 14.70
N LEU A 381 -16.83 -3.57 13.82
CA LEU A 381 -15.53 -4.20 13.53
C LEU A 381 -14.52 -4.05 14.69
N HIS A 382 -14.64 -3.03 15.53
CA HIS A 382 -13.84 -2.91 16.76
C HIS A 382 -14.27 -3.91 17.83
N THR A 383 -15.51 -4.40 17.77
CA THR A 383 -16.03 -5.42 18.68
C THR A 383 -16.04 -6.83 18.08
N ASP A 384 -15.68 -6.99 16.80
CA ASP A 384 -15.61 -8.30 16.13
C ASP A 384 -14.65 -9.22 16.88
N ASP A 385 -15.00 -10.50 17.08
CA ASP A 385 -14.12 -11.44 17.79
C ASP A 385 -12.74 -11.53 17.13
N ARG A 386 -12.55 -11.18 15.85
CA ARG A 386 -11.26 -11.19 15.14
C ARG A 386 -10.42 -9.91 15.29
N HIS A 387 -10.93 -8.85 15.92
CA HIS A 387 -10.19 -7.59 16.01
C HIS A 387 -8.90 -7.76 16.83
N TYR A 388 -7.87 -6.97 16.55
CA TYR A 388 -6.68 -6.88 17.39
C TYR A 388 -6.02 -5.51 17.18
N LYS A 389 -5.35 -5.01 18.22
CA LYS A 389 -4.61 -3.75 18.17
C LYS A 389 -3.13 -4.06 17.97
N LEU A 390 -2.51 -3.45 16.97
CA LEU A 390 -1.09 -3.65 16.68
C LEU A 390 -0.24 -3.10 17.82
N LEU A 391 0.74 -3.87 18.32
CA LEU A 391 1.63 -3.49 19.42
C LEU A 391 0.87 -2.95 20.65
N TYR A 392 -0.26 -3.57 20.96
CA TYR A 392 -1.12 -3.12 22.05
C TYR A 392 -0.41 -3.14 23.39
N GLU A 393 0.48 -4.12 23.61
CA GLU A 393 1.30 -4.29 24.80
C GLU A 393 2.12 -3.06 25.21
N LEU A 394 2.34 -2.10 24.30
CA LEU A 394 3.04 -0.85 24.57
C LEU A 394 2.15 0.22 25.24
N GLY A 395 0.85 -0.05 25.45
CA GLY A 395 -0.08 0.88 26.09
C GLY A 395 -0.44 2.11 25.26
N THR A 396 -0.20 2.09 23.94
CA THR A 396 -0.45 3.27 23.07
C THR A 396 -1.92 3.52 22.75
N MET A 397 -2.81 2.57 23.06
CA MET A 397 -4.25 2.61 22.75
C MET A 397 -4.58 3.06 21.31
N PRO A 398 -4.24 2.24 20.29
CA PRO A 398 -4.51 2.55 18.88
C PRO A 398 -5.99 2.74 18.55
N ARG A 399 -6.30 3.69 17.66
CA ARG A 399 -7.62 3.90 17.03
C ARG A 399 -7.81 3.15 15.72
N THR A 400 -6.75 2.55 15.18
CA THR A 400 -6.88 1.56 14.12
C THR A 400 -6.84 0.16 14.75
N VAL A 401 -7.83 -0.67 14.44
CA VAL A 401 -7.79 -2.11 14.68
C VAL A 401 -7.54 -2.85 13.36
N HIS A 402 -6.87 -3.99 13.46
CA HIS A 402 -6.75 -4.96 12.39
C HIS A 402 -7.64 -6.15 12.69
N LEU A 403 -8.14 -6.85 11.67
CA LEU A 403 -8.81 -8.14 11.85
C LEU A 403 -7.86 -9.26 11.47
N VAL A 404 -7.81 -10.30 12.29
CA VAL A 404 -7.04 -11.53 12.01
C VAL A 404 -7.39 -12.08 10.63
N ARG A 405 -6.37 -12.45 9.85
CA ARG A 405 -6.57 -13.21 8.62
C ARG A 405 -6.88 -14.66 8.97
N LEU A 406 -8.05 -15.14 8.54
CA LEU A 406 -8.45 -16.54 8.69
C LEU A 406 -8.33 -17.25 7.36
N ARG A 407 -7.51 -18.30 7.30
CA ARG A 407 -7.37 -19.20 6.15
C ARG A 407 -8.30 -20.39 6.32
N ASN A 408 -8.87 -20.85 5.21
CA ASN A 408 -9.73 -22.03 5.18
C ASN A 408 -9.08 -23.12 4.30
N PRO A 409 -8.02 -23.78 4.77
CA PRO A 409 -7.37 -24.83 3.99
C PRO A 409 -8.33 -26.02 3.79
N ASN A 410 -8.28 -26.66 2.62
CA ASN A 410 -9.04 -27.88 2.38
C ASN A 410 -8.47 -29.01 3.26
N PRO A 411 -9.29 -29.72 4.07
CA PRO A 411 -8.82 -30.82 4.90
C PRO A 411 -8.03 -31.89 4.15
N ALA A 412 -8.38 -32.17 2.89
CA ALA A 412 -7.69 -33.16 2.06
C ALA A 412 -6.27 -32.72 1.65
N LEU A 413 -6.01 -31.42 1.54
CA LEU A 413 -4.70 -30.86 1.18
C LEU A 413 -3.84 -30.57 2.42
N ALA A 414 -4.47 -30.24 3.55
CA ALA A 414 -3.76 -29.96 4.80
C ALA A 414 -3.10 -31.21 5.41
N GLN A 415 -3.63 -32.41 5.11
CA GLN A 415 -3.13 -33.69 5.62
C GLN A 415 -2.09 -34.37 4.71
N ALA A 416 -1.91 -33.90 3.48
CA ALA A 416 -0.98 -34.53 2.55
C ALA A 416 0.47 -34.33 3.04
N PRO A 417 1.24 -35.40 3.32
CA PRO A 417 2.67 -35.25 3.58
C PRO A 417 3.31 -34.65 2.33
N LYS A 418 4.24 -33.70 2.53
CA LYS A 418 5.02 -33.12 1.44
C LYS A 418 5.57 -34.28 0.61
N ALA A 419 5.20 -34.34 -0.68
CA ALA A 419 5.75 -35.32 -1.58
C ALA A 419 7.28 -35.16 -1.53
N HIS A 420 7.97 -36.18 -1.05
CA HIS A 420 9.40 -36.32 -1.31
C HIS A 420 9.55 -36.37 -2.83
N GLU A 421 10.01 -35.27 -3.44
CA GLU A 421 10.50 -35.32 -4.81
C GLU A 421 11.68 -36.28 -4.80
N GLY A 422 11.50 -37.39 -5.51
CA GLY A 422 12.46 -38.48 -5.58
C GLY A 422 13.80 -38.00 -6.11
N GLU A 423 14.86 -38.53 -5.50
CA GLU A 423 16.19 -38.58 -6.08
C GLU A 423 16.10 -39.13 -7.52
N HIS A 424 16.48 -38.32 -8.50
CA HIS A 424 16.93 -38.77 -9.81
C HIS A 424 18.17 -37.98 -10.24
#